data_AF-A0A835YBJ5-F1
#
_entry.id   AF-A0A835YBJ5-F1
#
_cell.length_a   1.000
_cell.length_b   1.000
_cell.length_c   1.000
_cell.angle_alpha   90.00
_cell.angle_beta   90.00
_cell.angle_gamma   90.00
#
_symmetry.space_group_name_H-M   'P 1'
#
loop_
_entity.id
_entity.type
_entity.pdbx_description
1 polymer ?
#
loop_
_entity_poly.entity_id
_entity_poly.type
_entity_poly.pdbx_seq_one_letter_code
_entity_poly.pdbx_strand_id
1 'polypeptide(L)'
;MLRNAKLPALFLCAILASASAGRALLQDPVDDEASALGAGAGAPLTDEGLAPGYRDPRVCGVDGTTYASADEAKAAGTQVLNCGPCGECSNQQDLDLYLRTRTNLTVLVRACGMRLIAKRRDKCLEALGFTPGCQRCYAENIQCDKKHCLWPCLVYTVRSWIWPAHGQQESLHSNPCLACDEANCGPAFLECAGANRRRSGIISDISRDDKEVCKSAVNYHPPATGS
;
A
#
# COMPACT_ATOMS: atom_id res chain seq x y z
N MET A 1 -53.01 46.31 10.16
CA MET A 1 -53.41 45.09 9.43
C MET A 1 -52.12 44.52 8.83
N LEU A 2 -51.45 43.49 9.40
CA LEU A 2 -51.76 42.05 9.33
C LEU A 2 -52.05 41.63 7.87
N ARG A 3 -51.33 40.71 7.21
CA ARG A 3 -50.60 39.49 7.62
C ARG A 3 -49.32 39.27 6.75
N ASN A 4 -48.16 38.91 7.32
CA ASN A 4 -47.63 37.55 7.55
C ASN A 4 -47.45 36.64 6.32
N ALA A 5 -46.19 36.32 6.00
CA ALA A 5 -45.75 35.00 5.53
C ALA A 5 -44.39 34.68 6.18
N LYS A 6 -44.35 33.70 7.09
CA LYS A 6 -43.10 33.18 7.69
C LYS A 6 -42.82 31.79 7.10
N LEU A 7 -41.56 31.51 6.79
CA LEU A 7 -41.10 30.13 6.55
C LEU A 7 -41.32 29.30 7.83
N PRO A 8 -41.82 28.05 7.73
CA PRO A 8 -41.79 27.11 8.84
C PRO A 8 -40.39 26.51 8.99
N ALA A 9 -39.88 26.51 10.22
CA ALA A 9 -38.69 25.74 10.56
C ALA A 9 -39.03 24.25 10.67
N LEU A 10 -38.19 23.40 10.08
CA LEU A 10 -38.20 21.95 10.27
C LEU A 10 -36.75 21.44 10.44
N PHE A 11 -36.12 21.98 11.48
CA PHE A 11 -35.02 21.34 12.20
C PHE A 11 -35.56 20.93 13.58
N LEU A 12 -34.99 19.88 14.17
CA LEU A 12 -35.45 19.16 15.37
C LEU A 12 -36.73 18.32 15.16
N CYS A 13 -36.52 17.03 14.94
CA CYS A 13 -37.11 16.04 15.84
C CYS A 13 -36.07 14.95 16.11
N ALA A 14 -35.68 14.80 17.37
CA ALA A 14 -34.70 13.82 17.81
C ALA A 14 -35.27 13.05 19.00
N ILE A 15 -34.94 11.75 19.06
CA ILE A 15 -35.03 10.88 20.25
C ILE A 15 -36.46 10.38 20.60
N LEU A 16 -36.49 9.21 21.27
CA LEU A 16 -37.62 8.38 21.73
C LEU A 16 -38.23 7.47 20.64
N ALA A 17 -38.53 6.18 20.85
CA ALA A 17 -38.12 5.17 21.86
C ALA A 17 -38.46 3.76 21.25
N SER A 18 -38.14 2.57 21.77
CA SER A 18 -37.60 2.08 23.06
C SER A 18 -36.72 0.83 22.84
N ALA A 19 -36.07 0.32 23.91
CA ALA A 19 -35.47 -1.03 23.94
C ALA A 19 -36.48 -2.11 24.42
N SER A 20 -36.24 -3.39 24.10
CA SER A 20 -36.47 -4.52 25.03
C SER A 20 -35.92 -5.88 24.53
N ALA A 21 -35.31 -6.62 25.47
CA ALA A 21 -35.01 -8.07 25.52
C ALA A 21 -34.33 -8.80 24.33
N GLY A 22 -33.38 -9.73 24.49
CA GLY A 22 -32.74 -10.26 25.70
C GLY A 22 -32.85 -11.78 25.86
N ARG A 23 -31.90 -12.55 25.30
CA ARG A 23 -31.43 -13.90 25.71
C ARG A 23 -30.25 -14.27 24.77
N ALA A 24 -29.02 -14.48 25.26
CA ALA A 24 -28.50 -15.55 26.12
C ALA A 24 -27.98 -16.75 25.30
N LEU A 25 -26.64 -16.91 25.36
CA LEU A 25 -25.82 -18.13 25.23
C LEU A 25 -26.35 -19.29 24.36
N LEU A 26 -25.56 -19.67 23.35
CA LEU A 26 -24.99 -21.01 23.27
C LEU A 26 -23.73 -21.00 22.38
N GLN A 27 -22.82 -21.93 22.66
CA GLN A 27 -21.54 -22.10 21.97
C GLN A 27 -21.68 -23.14 20.84
N ASP A 28 -20.89 -22.96 19.79
CA ASP A 28 -20.35 -23.91 18.77
C ASP A 28 -20.93 -25.35 18.71
N PRO A 29 -21.16 -25.89 17.48
CA PRO A 29 -20.04 -26.32 16.66
C PRO A 29 -20.07 -25.85 15.20
N VAL A 30 -18.87 -25.72 14.63
CA VAL A 30 -18.64 -25.75 13.17
C VAL A 30 -18.47 -27.21 12.77
N ASP A 31 -19.45 -27.76 12.04
CA ASP A 31 -19.34 -29.09 11.45
C ASP A 31 -18.72 -28.98 10.04
N ASP A 32 -17.57 -29.62 9.87
CA ASP A 32 -16.94 -29.85 8.57
C ASP A 32 -17.70 -30.94 7.79
N GLU A 33 -18.21 -30.62 6.59
CA GLU A 33 -18.23 -31.59 5.48
C GLU A 33 -17.86 -30.92 4.17
N ALA A 34 -16.71 -31.33 3.62
CA ALA A 34 -16.17 -30.84 2.36
C ALA A 34 -16.40 -31.85 1.24
N SER A 35 -17.12 -31.44 0.18
CA SER A 35 -17.01 -32.01 -1.18
C SER A 35 -17.87 -31.21 -2.17
N ALA A 36 -17.48 -31.03 -3.44
CA ALA A 36 -16.16 -31.21 -4.04
C ALA A 36 -16.11 -30.41 -5.36
N LEU A 37 -15.15 -29.50 -5.51
CA LEU A 37 -14.76 -28.94 -6.80
C LEU A 37 -13.30 -28.44 -6.74
N GLY A 38 -12.37 -29.25 -7.28
CA GLY A 38 -11.02 -28.81 -7.62
C GLY A 38 -10.10 -28.46 -6.46
N ALA A 39 -9.46 -29.46 -5.85
CA ALA A 39 -8.33 -29.27 -4.95
C ALA A 39 -7.10 -28.74 -5.72
N GLY A 40 -7.06 -27.44 -5.99
CA GLY A 40 -5.83 -26.70 -6.21
C GLY A 40 -5.21 -26.38 -4.85
N ALA A 41 -4.58 -27.38 -4.21
CA ALA A 41 -3.79 -27.12 -3.01
C ALA A 41 -2.77 -26.04 -3.34
N GLY A 42 -2.81 -24.92 -2.61
CA GLY A 42 -1.91 -23.79 -2.83
C GLY A 42 -0.48 -24.28 -2.69
N ALA A 43 0.21 -24.46 -3.82
CA ALA A 43 1.61 -24.84 -3.82
C ALA A 43 2.36 -23.82 -2.94
N PRO A 44 3.33 -24.25 -2.12
CA PRO A 44 4.25 -23.32 -1.52
C PRO A 44 4.78 -22.44 -2.65
N LEU A 45 4.70 -21.11 -2.50
CA LEU A 45 5.38 -20.21 -3.43
C LEU A 45 6.87 -20.55 -3.35
N THR A 46 7.29 -21.36 -4.33
CA THR A 46 8.68 -21.52 -4.72
C THR A 46 9.18 -20.15 -5.13
N ASP A 47 10.50 -20.02 -5.18
CA ASP A 47 11.17 -18.79 -5.56
C ASP A 47 10.60 -18.16 -6.85
N GLU A 48 10.11 -19.01 -7.76
CA GLU A 48 9.38 -18.72 -9.01
C GLU A 48 8.14 -17.81 -8.87
N GLY A 49 7.56 -17.68 -7.68
CA GLY A 49 6.35 -16.85 -7.44
C GLY A 49 6.59 -15.37 -7.17
N LEU A 50 7.81 -14.94 -6.82
CA LEU A 50 8.11 -13.51 -6.62
C LEU A 50 8.36 -12.81 -7.96
N ALA A 51 7.79 -11.61 -8.12
CA ALA A 51 7.96 -10.80 -9.32
C ALA A 51 9.46 -10.55 -9.62
N PRO A 52 9.89 -10.46 -10.91
CA PRO A 52 11.30 -10.57 -11.29
C PRO A 52 12.31 -9.57 -10.68
N GLY A 53 11.83 -8.51 -10.00
CA GLY A 53 12.68 -7.55 -9.28
C GLY A 53 12.95 -7.87 -7.80
N TYR A 54 12.49 -8.99 -7.25
CA TYR A 54 12.62 -9.31 -5.81
C TYR A 54 13.72 -10.31 -5.45
N ARG A 55 14.34 -10.95 -6.45
CA ARG A 55 15.50 -11.86 -6.26
C ARG A 55 16.83 -11.22 -6.61
N ASP A 56 16.91 -9.91 -6.46
CA ASP A 56 18.17 -9.21 -6.62
C ASP A 56 18.97 -9.39 -5.31
N PRO A 57 20.13 -10.08 -5.31
CA PRO A 57 20.93 -10.23 -4.10
C PRO A 57 21.52 -8.89 -3.64
N ARG A 58 21.61 -7.90 -4.53
CA ARG A 58 22.15 -6.58 -4.24
C ARG A 58 21.31 -5.86 -3.19
N VAL A 59 21.97 -4.96 -2.48
CA VAL A 59 21.34 -4.08 -1.48
C VAL A 59 21.88 -2.67 -1.61
N CYS A 60 21.08 -1.68 -1.20
CA CYS A 60 21.55 -0.32 -0.99
C CYS A 60 21.91 -0.13 0.49
N GLY A 61 23.10 0.39 0.78
CA GLY A 61 23.52 0.82 2.12
C GLY A 61 22.96 2.18 2.52
N VAL A 62 22.94 2.50 3.80
CA VAL A 62 22.55 3.83 4.32
C VAL A 62 23.50 4.96 3.90
N ASP A 63 24.69 4.60 3.42
CA ASP A 63 25.69 5.47 2.81
C ASP A 63 25.44 5.76 1.31
N GLY A 64 24.42 5.15 0.70
CA GLY A 64 24.07 5.33 -0.71
C GLY A 64 24.86 4.44 -1.69
N THR A 65 25.68 3.51 -1.19
CA THR A 65 26.41 2.54 -2.02
C THR A 65 25.56 1.30 -2.30
N THR A 66 25.62 0.77 -3.53
CA THR A 66 25.07 -0.55 -3.85
C THR A 66 26.13 -1.64 -3.63
N TYR A 67 25.78 -2.66 -2.85
CA TYR A 67 26.61 -3.84 -2.56
C TYR A 67 26.03 -5.07 -3.26
N ALA A 68 26.84 -6.11 -3.51
CA ALA A 68 26.34 -7.34 -4.14
C ALA A 68 25.53 -8.23 -3.18
N SER A 69 25.65 -8.02 -1.86
CA SER A 69 24.85 -8.70 -0.84
C SER A 69 24.70 -7.88 0.46
N ALA A 70 23.76 -8.28 1.31
CA ALA A 70 23.63 -7.76 2.68
C ALA A 70 24.87 -8.05 3.54
N ASP A 71 25.56 -9.16 3.30
CA ASP A 71 26.81 -9.50 4.01
C ASP A 71 27.97 -8.60 3.60
N GLU A 72 28.05 -8.20 2.32
CA GLU A 72 29.04 -7.20 1.85
C GLU A 72 28.78 -5.81 2.45
N ALA A 73 27.53 -5.35 2.48
CA ALA A 73 27.15 -4.10 3.14
C ALA A 73 27.57 -4.10 4.62
N LYS A 74 27.28 -5.21 5.33
CA LYS A 74 27.70 -5.42 6.70
C LYS A 74 29.22 -5.46 6.87
N ALA A 75 29.95 -6.11 5.96
CA ALA A 75 31.42 -6.15 5.97
C ALA A 75 32.05 -4.77 5.71
N ALA A 76 31.38 -3.91 4.94
CA ALA A 76 31.74 -2.51 4.75
C ALA A 76 31.34 -1.60 5.94
N GLY A 77 30.69 -2.13 6.97
CA GLY A 77 30.29 -1.39 8.17
C GLY A 77 29.05 -0.52 8.00
N THR A 78 28.28 -0.69 6.91
CA THR A 78 27.04 0.04 6.65
C THR A 78 25.80 -0.84 6.95
N GLN A 79 24.66 -0.21 7.22
CA GLN A 79 23.38 -0.88 7.37
C GLN A 79 22.66 -0.92 6.02
N VAL A 80 21.84 -1.93 5.77
CA VAL A 80 21.01 -1.98 4.56
C VAL A 80 19.84 -1.01 4.69
N LEU A 81 19.73 -0.08 3.75
CA LEU A 81 18.62 0.86 3.60
C LEU A 81 17.45 0.18 2.87
N ASN A 82 17.73 -0.50 1.75
CA ASN A 82 16.76 -1.30 1.01
C ASN A 82 17.40 -2.52 0.32
N CYS A 83 16.62 -3.57 0.11
CA CYS A 83 16.97 -4.66 -0.82
C CYS A 83 16.85 -4.19 -2.28
N GLY A 84 17.63 -4.80 -3.19
CA GLY A 84 17.87 -4.29 -4.54
C GLY A 84 18.89 -3.14 -4.57
N PRO A 85 19.31 -2.69 -5.76
CA PRO A 85 20.23 -1.57 -5.90
C PRO A 85 19.67 -0.26 -5.32
N CYS A 86 20.55 0.71 -5.09
CA CYS A 86 20.16 2.07 -4.82
C CYS A 86 19.44 2.69 -6.04
N GLY A 87 18.49 3.57 -5.77
CA GLY A 87 17.85 4.43 -6.76
C GLY A 87 17.47 5.78 -6.13
N GLU A 88 16.65 6.54 -6.83
CA GLU A 88 16.32 7.93 -6.45
C GLU A 88 15.58 8.06 -5.10
N CYS A 89 14.86 7.01 -4.67
CA CYS A 89 14.19 6.94 -3.37
C CYS A 89 15.05 6.28 -2.28
N SER A 90 16.27 5.84 -2.60
CA SER A 90 17.18 5.18 -1.64
C SER A 90 17.96 6.21 -0.81
N ASN A 91 17.23 7.01 -0.03
CA ASN A 91 17.80 7.99 0.90
C ASN A 91 16.92 8.13 2.15
N GLN A 92 17.47 8.69 3.23
CA GLN A 92 16.78 8.78 4.51
C GLN A 92 15.47 9.58 4.44
N GLN A 93 15.42 10.69 3.68
CA GLN A 93 14.23 11.54 3.60
C GLN A 93 13.03 10.79 2.99
N ASP A 94 13.25 10.05 1.91
CA ASP A 94 12.18 9.29 1.25
C ASP A 94 11.77 8.05 2.05
N LEU A 95 12.70 7.41 2.78
CA LEU A 95 12.36 6.31 3.70
C LEU A 95 11.62 6.81 4.95
N ASP A 96 11.98 7.98 5.50
CA ASP A 96 11.22 8.62 6.59
C ASP A 96 9.79 8.96 6.14
N LEU A 97 9.62 9.38 4.89
CA LEU A 97 8.30 9.54 4.26
C LEU A 97 7.57 8.20 4.17
N TYR A 98 8.20 7.13 3.68
CA TYR A 98 7.60 5.79 3.65
C TYR A 98 7.19 5.28 5.03
N LEU A 99 7.99 5.55 6.07
CA LEU A 99 7.70 5.18 7.46
C LEU A 99 6.50 5.97 8.02
N ARG A 100 6.56 7.31 7.95
CA ARG A 100 5.54 8.18 8.55
C ARG A 100 4.18 8.10 7.83
N THR A 101 4.16 7.64 6.58
CA THR A 101 2.95 7.41 5.79
C THR A 101 2.66 5.92 5.54
N ARG A 102 3.28 5.00 6.27
CA ARG A 102 3.16 3.54 6.02
C ARG A 102 1.72 3.02 5.97
N THR A 103 0.78 3.68 6.66
CA THR A 103 -0.65 3.35 6.71
C THR A 103 -1.54 4.10 5.72
N ASN A 104 -1.02 5.04 4.91
CA ASN A 104 -1.84 5.86 4.01
C ASN A 104 -1.14 6.38 2.74
N LEU A 105 0.14 6.08 2.51
CA LEU A 105 0.90 6.55 1.33
C LEU A 105 0.17 6.24 0.02
N THR A 106 -0.43 5.06 -0.07
CA THR A 106 -1.22 4.59 -1.21
C THR A 106 -2.33 5.58 -1.55
N VAL A 107 -3.06 6.06 -0.54
CA VAL A 107 -4.15 7.05 -0.68
C VAL A 107 -3.60 8.42 -1.05
N LEU A 108 -2.52 8.86 -0.40
CA LEU A 108 -1.90 10.18 -0.64
C LEU A 108 -1.36 10.30 -2.09
N VAL A 109 -0.64 9.29 -2.57
CA VAL A 109 -0.09 9.26 -3.93
C VAL A 109 -1.20 9.10 -4.96
N ARG A 110 -2.20 8.24 -4.74
CA ARG A 110 -3.40 8.14 -5.62
C ARG A 110 -4.09 9.51 -5.75
N ALA A 111 -4.26 10.26 -4.66
CA ALA A 111 -4.84 11.60 -4.69
C ALA A 111 -3.99 12.61 -5.50
N CYS A 112 -2.65 12.52 -5.45
CA CYS A 112 -1.80 13.27 -6.37
C CYS A 112 -1.97 12.82 -7.82
N GLY A 113 -2.10 11.51 -8.07
CA GLY A 113 -2.30 10.93 -9.39
C GLY A 113 -3.58 11.38 -10.10
N MET A 114 -4.67 11.63 -9.36
CA MET A 114 -5.92 12.16 -9.91
C MET A 114 -5.80 13.56 -10.54
N ARG A 115 -4.69 14.28 -10.31
CA ARG A 115 -4.45 15.59 -10.95
C ARG A 115 -4.09 15.39 -12.43
N LEU A 116 -4.87 16.00 -13.32
CA LEU A 116 -4.69 15.88 -14.78
C LEU A 116 -3.49 16.68 -15.31
N ILE A 117 -3.19 17.82 -14.70
CA ILE A 117 -2.06 18.69 -15.09
C ILE A 117 -0.80 18.18 -14.39
N ALA A 118 0.23 17.80 -15.15
CA ALA A 118 1.53 17.32 -14.66
C ALA A 118 2.10 18.22 -13.55
N LYS A 119 2.29 19.52 -13.82
CA LYS A 119 2.77 20.51 -12.85
C LYS A 119 1.96 20.60 -11.54
N ARG A 120 0.67 20.21 -11.53
CA ARG A 120 -0.14 20.13 -10.30
C ARG A 120 0.07 18.80 -9.57
N ARG A 121 0.22 17.68 -10.28
CA ARG A 121 0.60 16.37 -9.71
C ARG A 121 1.99 16.47 -9.08
N ASP A 122 2.95 17.05 -9.78
CA ASP A 122 4.35 17.11 -9.35
C ASP A 122 4.47 17.92 -8.04
N LYS A 123 3.86 19.11 -8.00
CA LYS A 123 3.71 19.90 -6.76
C LYS A 123 2.95 19.20 -5.62
N CYS A 124 2.11 18.22 -5.93
CA CYS A 124 1.42 17.44 -4.90
C CYS A 124 2.36 16.41 -4.28
N LEU A 125 3.16 15.71 -5.11
CA LEU A 125 4.17 14.76 -4.66
C LEU A 125 5.28 15.48 -3.87
N GLU A 126 5.73 16.63 -4.37
CA GLU A 126 6.66 17.55 -3.67
C GLU A 126 6.14 17.90 -2.25
N ALA A 127 4.84 18.24 -2.15
CA ALA A 127 4.20 18.57 -0.87
C ALA A 127 3.99 17.36 0.07
N LEU A 128 4.15 16.11 -0.40
CA LEU A 128 4.27 14.94 0.49
C LEU A 128 5.65 14.85 1.14
N GLY A 129 6.66 15.57 0.62
CA GLY A 129 8.03 15.59 1.12
C GLY A 129 9.00 14.67 0.40
N PHE A 130 8.64 14.16 -0.79
CA PHE A 130 9.56 13.40 -1.62
C PHE A 130 10.76 14.25 -2.07
N THR A 131 11.94 13.64 -2.20
CA THR A 131 13.06 14.27 -2.93
C THR A 131 12.68 14.47 -4.40
N PRO A 132 13.30 15.45 -5.11
CA PRO A 132 13.02 15.66 -6.55
C PRO A 132 13.27 14.43 -7.42
N GLY A 133 14.23 13.59 -7.03
CA GLY A 133 14.51 12.30 -7.65
C GLY A 133 13.36 11.31 -7.47
N CYS A 134 13.03 10.97 -6.23
CA CYS A 134 11.99 10.00 -5.93
C CYS A 134 10.60 10.46 -6.42
N GLN A 135 10.31 11.76 -6.33
CA GLN A 135 9.13 12.40 -6.91
C GLN A 135 8.98 12.10 -8.41
N ARG A 136 10.09 12.10 -9.17
CA ARG A 136 10.09 11.83 -10.60
C ARG A 136 9.67 10.39 -10.88
N CYS A 137 10.24 9.42 -10.16
CA CYS A 137 9.86 8.01 -10.28
C CYS A 137 8.35 7.80 -9.99
N TYR A 138 7.80 8.45 -8.96
CA TYR A 138 6.36 8.42 -8.69
C TYR A 138 5.52 9.10 -9.79
N ALA A 139 5.98 10.23 -10.32
CA ALA A 139 5.31 10.94 -11.41
C ALA A 139 5.30 10.14 -12.72
N GLU A 140 6.30 9.30 -12.94
CA GLU A 140 6.42 8.35 -14.06
C GLU A 140 5.54 7.11 -13.85
N ASN A 141 5.52 6.51 -12.65
CA ASN A 141 4.61 5.40 -12.33
C ASN A 141 3.15 5.81 -12.56
N ILE A 142 2.73 6.96 -12.03
CA ILE A 142 1.39 7.53 -12.25
C ILE A 142 1.05 7.72 -13.75
N GLN A 143 2.06 7.95 -14.61
CA GLN A 143 1.85 8.05 -16.06
C GLN A 143 1.74 6.67 -16.73
N CYS A 144 2.46 5.68 -16.24
CA CYS A 144 2.28 4.29 -16.63
C CYS A 144 0.89 3.78 -16.20
N ASP A 145 0.49 4.01 -14.95
CA ASP A 145 -0.83 3.64 -14.41
C ASP A 145 -1.97 4.21 -15.27
N LYS A 146 -1.87 5.48 -15.68
CA LYS A 146 -2.86 6.12 -16.56
C LYS A 146 -2.93 5.53 -17.96
N LYS A 147 -1.88 4.84 -18.44
CA LYS A 147 -1.84 4.18 -19.75
C LYS A 147 -2.31 2.72 -19.67
N HIS A 148 -1.88 1.99 -18.65
CA HIS A 148 -2.07 0.53 -18.57
C HIS A 148 -3.16 0.11 -17.57
N CYS A 149 -3.33 0.86 -16.48
CA CYS A 149 -4.14 0.46 -15.32
C CYS A 149 -5.32 1.39 -15.02
N LEU A 150 -5.60 2.38 -15.88
CA LEU A 150 -6.67 3.35 -15.69
C LEU A 150 -8.03 2.69 -15.44
N TRP A 151 -8.36 1.63 -16.19
CA TRP A 151 -9.64 0.93 -16.04
C TRP A 151 -9.77 0.15 -14.72
N PRO A 152 -8.88 -0.81 -14.36
CA PRO A 152 -8.98 -1.51 -13.07
C PRO A 152 -8.89 -0.55 -11.88
N CYS A 153 -8.12 0.54 -11.98
CA CYS A 153 -8.05 1.58 -10.95
C CYS A 153 -9.32 2.43 -10.82
N LEU A 154 -9.95 2.80 -11.94
CA LEU A 154 -11.23 3.52 -11.91
C LEU A 154 -12.35 2.63 -11.34
N VAL A 155 -12.46 1.38 -11.81
CA VAL A 155 -13.45 0.41 -11.32
C VAL A 155 -13.28 0.17 -9.82
N TYR A 156 -12.05 -0.05 -9.35
CA TYR A 156 -11.76 -0.20 -7.92
C TYR A 156 -12.17 1.05 -7.12
N THR A 157 -11.76 2.24 -7.57
CA THR A 157 -12.06 3.51 -6.89
C THR A 157 -13.57 3.76 -6.78
N VAL A 158 -14.32 3.55 -7.87
CA VAL A 158 -15.78 3.69 -7.89
C VAL A 158 -16.46 2.65 -6.99
N ARG A 159 -16.01 1.38 -7.03
CA ARG A 159 -16.56 0.32 -6.18
C ARG A 159 -16.35 0.62 -4.70
N SER A 160 -15.16 1.06 -4.31
CA SER A 160 -14.83 1.42 -2.91
C SER A 160 -15.56 2.68 -2.43
N TRP A 161 -16.01 3.56 -3.34
CA TRP A 161 -16.86 4.70 -2.99
C TRP A 161 -18.34 4.32 -2.82
N ILE A 162 -18.86 3.45 -3.69
CA ILE A 162 -20.24 2.95 -3.60
C ILE A 162 -20.41 1.98 -2.42
N TRP A 163 -19.39 1.16 -2.14
CA TRP A 163 -19.40 0.16 -1.09
C TRP A 163 -18.15 0.26 -0.20
N PRO A 164 -18.08 1.27 0.68
CA PRO A 164 -16.94 1.44 1.59
C PRO A 164 -16.89 0.29 2.61
N ALA A 165 -15.99 -0.66 2.38
CA ALA A 165 -15.71 -1.71 3.35
C ALA A 165 -15.04 -1.10 4.59
N HIS A 166 -15.73 -1.10 5.72
CA HIS A 166 -15.17 -0.63 6.99
C HIS A 166 -14.03 -1.56 7.46
N GLY A 167 -12.80 -1.06 7.49
CA GLY A 167 -11.71 -1.63 8.27
C GLY A 167 -10.96 -2.83 7.69
N GLN A 168 -11.06 -3.13 6.39
CA GLN A 168 -10.24 -4.18 5.77
C GLN A 168 -8.94 -3.64 5.18
N GLN A 169 -7.83 -4.32 5.49
CA GLN A 169 -6.49 -4.03 4.98
C GLN A 169 -6.42 -4.37 3.48
N GLU A 170 -5.92 -3.46 2.63
CA GLU A 170 -5.80 -3.74 1.18
C GLU A 170 -4.77 -4.87 0.98
N SER A 171 -5.15 -6.03 0.46
CA SER A 171 -4.19 -7.04 0.03
C SER A 171 -3.96 -6.95 -1.48
N LEU A 172 -2.76 -7.32 -1.95
CA LEU A 172 -2.46 -7.34 -3.40
C LEU A 172 -3.52 -8.09 -4.21
N HIS A 173 -3.95 -9.25 -3.71
CA HIS A 173 -4.94 -10.11 -4.35
C HIS A 173 -6.37 -9.56 -4.31
N SER A 174 -6.71 -8.66 -3.37
CA SER A 174 -8.04 -8.03 -3.30
C SER A 174 -8.13 -6.69 -4.03
N ASN A 175 -6.99 -6.14 -4.47
CA ASN A 175 -6.93 -4.86 -5.18
C ASN A 175 -6.44 -5.02 -6.64
N PRO A 176 -7.36 -5.12 -7.63
CA PRO A 176 -7.00 -5.25 -9.05
C PRO A 176 -6.32 -4.01 -9.64
N CYS A 177 -6.45 -2.83 -9.03
CA CYS A 177 -5.66 -1.65 -9.41
C CYS A 177 -4.18 -1.86 -9.10
N LEU A 178 -3.90 -2.27 -7.85
CA LEU A 178 -2.54 -2.52 -7.37
C LEU A 178 -1.89 -3.70 -8.10
N ALA A 179 -2.63 -4.78 -8.33
CA ALA A 179 -2.14 -5.92 -9.10
C ALA A 179 -1.75 -5.52 -10.55
N CYS A 180 -2.46 -4.58 -11.16
CA CYS A 180 -2.11 -4.06 -12.47
C CYS A 180 -0.83 -3.18 -12.44
N ASP A 181 -0.74 -2.27 -11.47
CA ASP A 181 0.45 -1.43 -11.22
C ASP A 181 1.70 -2.31 -11.08
N GLU A 182 1.65 -3.31 -10.18
CA GLU A 182 2.79 -4.20 -9.93
C GLU A 182 3.26 -4.98 -11.18
N ALA A 183 2.33 -5.36 -12.06
CA ALA A 183 2.61 -6.13 -13.25
C ALA A 183 3.15 -5.27 -14.43
N ASN A 184 2.71 -4.02 -14.56
CA ASN A 184 2.99 -3.19 -15.73
C ASN A 184 3.96 -2.03 -15.46
N CYS A 185 3.89 -1.45 -14.25
CA CYS A 185 4.54 -0.19 -13.90
C CYS A 185 5.60 -0.37 -12.79
N GLY A 186 5.32 -1.28 -11.86
CA GLY A 186 6.21 -1.69 -10.78
C GLY A 186 7.66 -1.98 -11.19
N PRO A 187 7.97 -2.70 -12.29
CA PRO A 187 9.37 -2.97 -12.68
C PRO A 187 10.16 -1.69 -12.97
N ALA A 188 9.62 -0.79 -13.78
CA ALA A 188 10.28 0.48 -14.13
C ALA A 188 10.34 1.44 -12.93
N PHE A 189 9.30 1.45 -12.09
CA PHE A 189 9.34 2.21 -10.84
C PHE A 189 10.42 1.70 -9.89
N LEU A 190 10.59 0.38 -9.74
CA LEU A 190 11.64 -0.22 -8.91
C LEU A 190 13.06 0.05 -9.43
N GLU A 191 13.23 0.15 -10.75
CA GLU A 191 14.50 0.51 -11.40
C GLU A 191 14.85 1.99 -11.12
N CYS A 192 13.88 2.90 -11.25
CA CYS A 192 14.08 4.33 -10.95
C CYS A 192 14.25 4.60 -9.44
N ALA A 193 13.35 4.04 -8.62
CA ALA A 193 13.24 4.35 -7.20
C ALA A 193 14.31 3.65 -6.36
N GLY A 194 14.69 2.41 -6.70
CA GLY A 194 15.47 1.52 -5.83
C GLY A 194 14.65 1.04 -4.62
N ALA A 195 14.22 1.98 -3.78
CA ALA A 195 13.43 1.74 -2.58
C ALA A 195 11.91 1.91 -2.77
N ASN A 196 11.15 0.98 -2.19
CA ASN A 196 9.74 1.13 -1.85
C ASN A 196 9.52 0.59 -0.41
N ARG A 197 8.30 0.69 0.13
CA ARG A 197 7.99 0.23 1.50
C ARG A 197 8.50 -1.19 1.80
N ARG A 198 8.11 -2.20 0.99
CA ARG A 198 8.54 -3.61 1.19
C ARG A 198 10.04 -3.83 1.01
N ARG A 199 10.68 -3.22 0.00
CA ARG A 199 12.14 -3.24 -0.18
C ARG A 199 12.90 -2.57 0.97
N SER A 200 12.26 -1.63 1.69
CA SER A 200 12.83 -0.94 2.85
C SER A 200 12.51 -1.63 4.19
N GLY A 201 11.87 -2.82 4.18
CA GLY A 201 11.47 -3.53 5.39
C GLY A 201 10.17 -3.03 6.06
N ILE A 202 9.50 -2.03 5.48
CA ILE A 202 8.39 -1.31 6.10
C ILE A 202 7.06 -2.04 5.89
N ILE A 203 6.47 -2.55 6.98
CA ILE A 203 5.12 -3.12 7.00
C ILE A 203 4.06 -2.00 6.88
N SER A 204 3.08 -2.19 5.99
CA SER A 204 2.22 -1.10 5.48
C SER A 204 0.70 -1.41 5.52
N ASP A 205 -0.12 -0.43 5.10
CA ASP A 205 -1.55 -0.62 4.78
C ASP A 205 -1.81 -1.71 3.73
N ILE A 206 -0.82 -2.03 2.90
CA ILE A 206 -0.88 -3.12 1.95
C ILE A 206 -0.35 -4.42 2.61
N SER A 207 -1.22 -5.43 2.71
CA SER A 207 -0.85 -6.78 3.17
C SER A 207 -0.13 -7.57 2.07
N ARG A 208 0.92 -8.31 2.49
CA ARG A 208 1.94 -8.98 1.65
C ARG A 208 2.40 -10.28 2.31
N ASP A 209 3.00 -11.17 1.53
CA ASP A 209 3.72 -12.33 2.08
C ASP A 209 5.02 -11.85 2.75
N ASP A 210 5.40 -12.43 3.89
CA ASP A 210 6.63 -12.12 4.62
C ASP A 210 7.91 -12.31 3.78
N LYS A 211 7.86 -13.06 2.67
CA LYS A 211 8.95 -13.22 1.70
C LYS A 211 9.13 -12.01 0.78
N GLU A 212 8.11 -11.17 0.59
CA GLU A 212 8.18 -9.96 -0.24
C GLU A 212 8.84 -8.77 0.48
N VAL A 213 9.03 -8.87 1.81
CA VAL A 213 9.56 -7.80 2.66
C VAL A 213 11.06 -8.01 2.91
N CYS A 214 11.84 -6.95 2.72
CA CYS A 214 13.29 -6.97 2.95
C CYS A 214 13.63 -7.10 4.43
N LYS A 215 13.99 -8.31 4.87
CA LYS A 215 14.32 -8.63 6.28
C LYS A 215 15.69 -8.09 6.71
N SER A 216 16.56 -7.73 5.76
CA SER A 216 17.87 -7.15 6.03
C SER A 216 17.84 -5.63 6.25
N ALA A 217 16.77 -4.94 5.83
CA ALA A 217 16.69 -3.49 5.91
C ALA A 217 16.57 -2.98 7.36
N VAL A 218 17.21 -1.85 7.65
CA VAL A 218 17.26 -1.21 8.98
C VAL A 218 15.88 -0.92 9.58
N ASN A 219 14.86 -0.71 8.74
CA ASN A 219 13.49 -0.43 9.18
C ASN A 219 12.60 -1.68 9.26
N TYR A 220 13.17 -2.89 9.10
CA TYR A 220 12.43 -4.13 9.29
C TYR A 220 12.15 -4.37 10.77
N HIS A 221 10.86 -4.31 11.12
CA HIS A 221 10.37 -4.75 12.41
C HIS A 221 9.39 -5.91 12.18
N PRO A 222 9.70 -7.13 12.66
CA PRO A 222 8.77 -8.23 12.54
C PRO A 222 7.48 -7.90 13.29
N PRO A 223 6.31 -8.40 12.85
CA PRO A 223 5.08 -8.32 13.62
C PRO A 223 5.32 -8.87 15.03
N ALA A 224 4.81 -8.19 16.05
CA ALA A 224 4.87 -8.71 17.41
C ALA A 224 4.16 -10.07 17.45
N THR A 225 4.91 -11.13 17.71
CA THR A 225 4.36 -12.48 17.84
C THR A 225 3.41 -12.51 19.02
N GLY A 226 2.12 -12.66 18.75
CA GLY A 226 1.09 -12.80 19.78
C GLY A 226 1.46 -13.96 20.71
N SER A 227 1.49 -13.67 22.01
CA SER A 227 1.58 -14.65 23.09
C SER A 227 0.18 -15.00 23.58
#